data_AF-A0A7S1GZ36-F1
#
_entry.id   AF-A0A7S1GZ36-F1
#
_cell.length_a   1.000
_cell.length_b   1.000
_cell.length_c   1.000
_cell.angle_alpha   90.00
_cell.angle_beta   90.00
_cell.angle_gamma   90.00
#
_symmetry.space_group_name_H-M   'P 1'
#
loop_
_entity.id
_entity.type
_entity.pdbx_description
1 polymer ?
#
loop_
_entity_poly.entity_id
_entity_poly.type
_entity_poly.pdbx_seq_one_letter_code
_entity_poly.pdbx_strand_id
1 'polypeptide(L)'
;TKQPPRLSHRRGLVFVDPAYQDGADLERTVRLAGHLRTSWRAARMAVWYPVRPELSAKVDGLHQGLREALPGVGILAAGITLPPEPGFEGGSPRTPPVLVPCSVGVLLTIW
;
A
#
# COMPACT_ATOMS: atom_id res chain seq x y z
N THR A 1 -3.49 -9.60 36.57
CA THR A 1 -3.12 -9.54 35.14
C THR A 1 -3.51 -8.17 34.60
N LYS A 2 -2.54 -7.32 34.22
CA LYS A 2 -2.85 -5.98 33.66
C LYS A 2 -3.44 -6.17 32.26
N GLN A 3 -4.72 -5.85 32.12
CA GLN A 3 -5.38 -5.79 30.81
C GLN A 3 -4.67 -4.74 29.95
N PRO A 4 -4.27 -5.06 28.71
CA PRO A 4 -3.63 -4.07 27.85
C PRO A 4 -4.60 -2.90 27.62
N PRO A 5 -4.07 -1.66 27.52
CA PRO A 5 -4.91 -0.48 27.37
C PRO A 5 -5.75 -0.61 26.09
N ARG A 6 -7.07 -0.42 26.21
CA ARG A 6 -7.96 -0.39 25.04
C ARG A 6 -7.61 0.85 24.22
N LEU A 7 -6.95 0.67 23.08
CA LEU A 7 -6.62 1.74 22.13
C LEU A 7 -7.86 2.28 21.39
N SER A 8 -9.05 1.75 21.68
CA SER A 8 -10.31 2.04 20.98
C SER A 8 -10.69 3.53 20.89
N HIS A 9 -10.16 4.38 21.77
CA HIS A 9 -10.40 5.83 21.77
C HIS A 9 -9.18 6.67 21.36
N ARG A 10 -8.01 6.05 21.19
CA ARG A 10 -6.77 6.77 20.82
C ARG A 10 -6.69 6.85 19.30
N ARG A 11 -6.56 8.05 18.75
CA ARG A 11 -6.27 8.23 17.33
C ARG A 11 -4.81 7.83 17.07
N GLY A 12 -4.56 7.21 15.92
CA GLY A 12 -3.22 6.81 15.48
C GLY A 12 -3.15 6.70 13.96
N LEU A 13 -1.94 6.81 13.43
CA LEU A 13 -1.64 6.54 12.02
C LEU A 13 -0.73 5.31 11.96
N VAL A 14 -1.13 4.32 11.18
CA VAL A 14 -0.31 3.16 10.84
C VAL A 14 0.17 3.36 9.41
N PHE A 15 1.47 3.56 9.23
CA PHE A 15 2.10 3.62 7.92
C PHE A 15 2.66 2.24 7.56
N VAL A 16 2.34 1.74 6.38
CA VAL A 16 2.69 0.41 5.89
C VAL A 16 3.44 0.57 4.58
N ASP A 17 4.72 0.20 4.58
CA ASP A 17 5.63 0.29 3.44
C ASP A 17 6.45 -1.00 3.30
N PRO A 18 5.83 -2.08 2.78
CA PRO A 18 6.51 -3.34 2.52
C PRO A 18 7.51 -3.23 1.37
N ALA A 19 8.47 -4.16 1.30
CA ALA A 19 9.43 -4.21 0.20
C ALA A 19 8.85 -4.78 -1.11
N TYR A 20 7.71 -5.49 -1.06
CA TYR A 20 7.02 -6.11 -2.21
C TYR A 20 7.86 -7.15 -2.98
N GLN A 21 8.72 -7.88 -2.29
CA GLN A 21 9.66 -8.83 -2.90
C GLN A 21 9.02 -10.21 -3.16
N ASP A 22 8.16 -10.69 -2.28
CA ASP A 22 7.61 -12.06 -2.32
C ASP A 22 6.16 -12.12 -2.83
N GLY A 23 5.61 -11.00 -3.29
CA GLY A 23 4.26 -10.90 -3.84
C GLY A 23 3.12 -11.09 -2.82
N ALA A 24 3.40 -11.60 -1.63
CA ALA A 24 2.45 -11.83 -0.53
C ALA A 24 2.23 -10.58 0.33
N ASP A 25 3.11 -9.58 0.23
CA ASP A 25 3.03 -8.32 0.98
C ASP A 25 1.72 -7.57 0.81
N LEU A 26 1.10 -7.65 -0.38
CA LEU A 26 -0.22 -7.06 -0.64
C LEU A 26 -1.31 -7.76 0.18
N GLU A 27 -1.32 -9.09 0.20
CA GLU A 27 -2.27 -9.88 1.00
C GLU A 27 -2.08 -9.66 2.50
N ARG A 28 -0.82 -9.60 2.96
CA ARG A 28 -0.50 -9.30 4.37
C ARG A 28 -1.01 -7.92 4.78
N THR A 29 -0.94 -6.95 3.87
CA THR A 29 -1.47 -5.60 4.09
C THR A 29 -2.99 -5.61 4.26
N VAL A 30 -3.73 -6.38 3.46
CA VAL A 30 -5.18 -6.55 3.62
C VAL A 30 -5.51 -7.18 4.97
N ARG A 31 -4.78 -8.23 5.37
CA ARG A 31 -4.98 -8.89 6.68
C ARG A 31 -4.71 -7.94 7.84
N LEU A 32 -3.67 -7.11 7.76
CA LEU A 32 -3.37 -6.08 8.74
C LEU A 32 -4.52 -5.06 8.85
N ALA A 33 -5.08 -4.62 7.73
CA ALA A 33 -6.22 -3.70 7.72
C ALA A 33 -7.44 -4.29 8.45
N GLY A 34 -7.80 -5.54 8.15
CA GLY A 34 -8.88 -6.25 8.83
C GLY A 34 -8.61 -6.44 10.33
N HIS A 35 -7.36 -6.71 10.71
CA HIS A 35 -6.98 -6.77 12.12
C HIS A 35 -7.16 -5.41 12.81
N LEU A 36 -6.65 -4.32 12.24
CA LEU A 36 -6.78 -2.96 12.78
C LEU A 36 -8.24 -2.52 12.91
N ARG A 37 -9.12 -2.92 11.97
CA ARG A 37 -10.57 -2.67 12.05
C ARG A 37 -11.19 -3.20 13.34
N THR A 38 -10.72 -4.37 13.80
CA THR A 38 -11.28 -5.05 14.98
C THR A 38 -10.58 -4.61 16.28
N SER A 39 -9.26 -4.41 16.25
CA SER A 39 -8.47 -4.11 17.45
C SER A 39 -8.27 -2.62 17.72
N TRP A 40 -8.31 -1.76 16.69
CA TRP A 40 -8.02 -0.33 16.80
C TRP A 40 -8.85 0.52 15.82
N ARG A 41 -10.18 0.53 16.00
CA ARG A 41 -11.16 1.26 15.15
C ARG A 41 -10.83 2.74 14.87
N ALA A 42 -10.14 3.42 15.79
CA ALA A 42 -9.77 4.83 15.65
C ALA A 42 -8.47 5.07 14.87
N ALA A 43 -7.77 4.01 14.45
CA ALA A 43 -6.54 4.11 13.67
C ALA A 43 -6.83 4.40 12.19
N ARG A 44 -6.06 5.29 11.60
CA ARG A 44 -5.98 5.47 10.14
C ARG A 44 -4.81 4.64 9.62
N MET A 45 -4.97 4.07 8.44
CA MET A 45 -3.91 3.32 7.77
C MET A 45 -3.52 4.05 6.49
N ALA A 46 -2.21 4.22 6.31
CA ALA A 46 -1.59 4.72 5.09
C ALA A 46 -0.72 3.60 4.50
N VAL A 47 -1.05 3.13 3.29
CA VAL A 47 -0.28 2.07 2.61
C VAL A 47 0.46 2.67 1.42
N TRP A 48 1.78 2.53 1.40
CA TRP A 48 2.62 2.77 0.24
C TRP A 48 2.66 1.50 -0.60
N TYR A 49 2.41 1.57 -1.92
CA TYR A 49 2.54 0.42 -2.80
C TYR A 49 3.08 0.79 -4.19
N PRO A 50 3.86 -0.10 -4.83
CA PRO A 50 4.34 0.10 -6.19
C PRO A 50 3.21 -0.13 -7.19
N VAL A 51 3.17 0.73 -8.18
CA VAL A 51 2.30 0.64 -9.35
C VAL A 51 3.23 0.43 -10.54
N ARG A 52 3.36 -0.83 -10.92
CA ARG A 52 4.11 -1.29 -12.10
C ARG A 52 3.17 -2.13 -12.96
N PRO A 53 3.32 -2.14 -14.30
CA PRO A 53 2.43 -2.90 -15.18
C PRO A 53 2.27 -4.37 -14.76
N GLU A 54 3.36 -5.03 -14.37
CA GLU A 54 3.38 -6.43 -13.92
C GLU A 54 2.70 -6.67 -12.56
N LEU A 55 2.44 -5.61 -11.79
CA LEU A 55 1.75 -5.67 -10.50
C LEU A 55 0.30 -5.18 -10.57
N SER A 56 -0.19 -4.70 -11.73
CA SER A 56 -1.51 -4.06 -11.84
C SER A 56 -2.64 -4.93 -11.27
N ALA A 57 -2.72 -6.21 -11.68
CA ALA A 57 -3.76 -7.13 -11.19
C ALA A 57 -3.67 -7.35 -9.67
N LYS A 58 -2.45 -7.34 -9.10
CA LYS A 58 -2.26 -7.49 -7.66
C LYS A 58 -2.63 -6.21 -6.91
N VAL A 59 -2.39 -5.04 -7.50
CA VAL A 59 -2.82 -3.75 -6.96
C VAL A 59 -4.35 -3.64 -6.95
N ASP A 60 -5.01 -4.10 -8.02
CA ASP A 60 -6.48 -4.18 -8.07
C ASP A 60 -7.00 -5.10 -6.95
N GLY A 61 -6.34 -6.25 -6.76
CA GLY A 61 -6.62 -7.17 -5.66
C GLY A 61 -6.43 -6.55 -4.27
N LEU A 62 -5.39 -5.73 -4.07
CA LEU A 62 -5.20 -4.96 -2.83
C LEU A 62 -6.39 -4.02 -2.59
N HIS A 63 -6.80 -3.24 -3.60
CA HIS A 63 -7.89 -2.29 -3.47
C HIS A 63 -9.21 -2.99 -3.15
N GLN A 64 -9.50 -4.08 -3.85
CA GLN A 64 -10.71 -4.88 -3.61
C GLN A 64 -10.69 -5.50 -2.21
N GLY A 65 -9.58 -6.15 -1.83
CA GLY A 65 -9.44 -6.76 -0.51
C GLY A 65 -9.55 -5.75 0.63
N LEU A 66 -9.06 -4.53 0.46
CA LEU A 66 -9.23 -3.46 1.44
C LEU A 66 -10.68 -2.97 1.56
N ARG A 67 -11.42 -2.86 0.45
CA ARG A 67 -12.86 -2.54 0.49
C ARG A 67 -13.66 -3.60 1.24
N GLU A 68 -13.32 -4.87 1.04
CA GLU A 68 -13.96 -6.00 1.71
C GLU A 68 -13.60 -6.08 3.20
N ALA A 69 -12.32 -5.86 3.55
CA ALA A 69 -11.85 -5.88 4.93
C ALA A 69 -12.35 -4.67 5.75
N LEU A 70 -12.69 -3.57 5.08
CA LEU A 70 -13.08 -2.29 5.70
C LEU A 70 -14.44 -1.79 5.19
N PRO A 71 -15.54 -2.53 5.41
CA PRO A 71 -16.85 -2.14 4.90
C PRO A 71 -17.30 -0.81 5.52
N GLY A 72 -17.76 0.11 4.66
CA GLY A 72 -18.24 1.44 5.05
C GLY A 72 -17.13 2.45 5.37
N VAL A 73 -15.86 2.12 5.13
CA VAL A 73 -14.73 3.04 5.32
C VAL A 73 -14.35 3.67 3.99
N GLY A 74 -14.18 4.99 3.98
CA GLY A 74 -13.70 5.70 2.80
C GLY A 74 -12.23 5.35 2.53
N ILE A 75 -11.93 4.97 1.29
CA ILE A 75 -10.57 4.67 0.83
C ILE A 75 -10.18 5.74 -0.18
N LEU A 76 -9.16 6.54 0.13
CA LEU A 76 -8.52 7.42 -0.85
C LEU A 76 -7.29 6.74 -1.43
N ALA A 77 -7.18 6.70 -2.75
CA ALA A 77 -6.00 6.23 -3.46
C ALA A 77 -5.47 7.36 -4.34
N ALA A 78 -4.18 7.67 -4.20
CA ALA A 78 -3.48 8.61 -5.08
C ALA A 78 -2.22 7.94 -5.61
N GLY A 79 -1.95 8.13 -6.91
CA GLY A 79 -0.78 7.60 -7.59
C GLY A 79 0.05 8.73 -8.18
N ILE A 80 1.37 8.68 -8.05
CA ILE A 80 2.28 9.48 -8.87
C ILE A 80 3.00 8.56 -9.84
N THR A 81 3.11 8.94 -11.10
CA THR A 81 3.92 8.23 -12.11
C THR A 81 5.14 9.10 -12.39
N LEU A 82 6.33 8.61 -12.06
CA LEU A 82 7.55 9.34 -12.37
C LEU A 82 7.87 9.18 -13.86
N PRO A 83 8.22 10.27 -14.56
CA PRO A 83 8.77 10.14 -15.90
C PRO A 83 10.07 9.33 -15.81
N PRO A 84 10.43 8.63 -16.87
CA PRO A 84 11.72 7.98 -16.91
C PRO A 84 12.87 9.00 -16.75
N GLU A 85 13.84 8.66 -15.93
CA GLU A 85 15.03 9.49 -15.73
C GLU A 85 15.77 9.67 -17.07
N PRO A 86 15.91 10.91 -17.56
CA PRO A 86 16.72 11.16 -18.74
C PRO A 86 18.20 10.97 -18.39
N GLY A 87 18.81 9.88 -18.89
CA GLY A 87 20.27 9.80 -19.05
C GLY A 87 21.08 9.02 -18.00
N PHE A 88 20.65 7.84 -17.56
CA PHE A 88 21.61 6.91 -16.91
C PHE A 88 22.53 6.26 -17.97
N GLU A 89 23.54 6.98 -18.45
CA GLU A 89 24.59 6.51 -19.38
C GLU A 89 25.61 5.56 -18.71
N GLY A 90 25.14 4.61 -17.89
CA GLY A 90 25.98 3.65 -17.16
C GLY A 90 25.90 2.20 -17.66
N GLY A 91 25.09 1.90 -18.67
CA GLY A 91 24.77 0.53 -19.08
C GLY A 91 25.15 0.22 -20.54
N SER A 92 25.85 -0.89 -20.72
CA SER A 92 26.25 -1.53 -22.00
C SER A 92 25.29 -1.29 -23.19
N PRO A 93 25.80 -1.00 -24.41
CA PRO A 93 25.02 -0.50 -25.56
C PRO A 93 24.08 -1.51 -26.25
N ARG A 94 23.70 -2.62 -25.60
CA ARG A 94 22.97 -3.71 -26.25
C ARG A 94 21.51 -3.84 -25.88
N THR A 95 20.95 -2.97 -25.05
CA THR A 95 19.51 -2.95 -24.79
C THR A 95 19.08 -1.55 -24.38
N PRO A 96 18.11 -0.90 -25.06
CA PRO A 96 17.56 0.34 -24.55
C PRO A 96 16.98 0.06 -23.15
N PRO A 97 17.20 0.92 -22.14
CA PRO A 97 16.57 0.74 -20.86
C PRO A 97 15.07 0.74 -21.08
N VAL A 98 14.39 -0.35 -20.73
CA VAL A 98 12.94 -0.36 -20.63
C VAL A 98 12.63 0.54 -19.46
N LEU A 99 12.30 1.78 -19.80
CA LEU A 99 11.92 2.83 -18.89
C LEU A 99 10.55 2.48 -18.30
N VAL A 100 10.55 1.68 -17.23
CA VAL A 100 9.32 1.32 -16.53
C VAL A 100 8.92 2.52 -15.66
N PRO A 101 7.76 3.14 -15.91
CA PRO A 101 7.24 4.16 -15.01
C PRO A 101 7.11 3.55 -13.61
N CYS A 102 7.84 4.11 -12.65
CA CYS A 102 7.64 3.78 -11.25
C CYS A 102 6.49 4.63 -10.76
N SER A 103 5.33 4.00 -10.61
CA SER A 103 4.20 4.65 -9.99
C SER A 103 4.13 4.27 -8.51
N VAL A 104 3.77 5.21 -7.64
CA VAL A 104 3.65 4.99 -6.20
C VAL A 104 2.25 5.36 -5.78
N GLY A 105 1.57 4.43 -5.10
CA GLY A 105 0.26 4.63 -4.52
C GLY A 105 0.34 4.95 -3.02
N VAL A 106 -0.47 5.89 -2.53
CA VAL A 106 -0.81 6.00 -1.10
C VAL A 106 -2.29 5.71 -0.94
N LEU A 107 -2.61 4.82 0.00
CA LEU A 107 -3.98 4.51 0.37
C LEU A 107 -4.28 4.97 1.80
N LEU A 108 -5.26 5.87 1.98
CA LEU A 108 -5.68 6.36 3.30
C LEU A 108 -7.10 5.88 3.65
N THR A 109 -7.26 5.36 4.86
CA THR A 109 -8.59 5.10 5.44
C THR A 109 -9.16 6.34 6.14
N ILE A 110 -10.38 6.71 5.79
CA ILE A 110 -11.14 7.81 6.39
C ILE A 110 -12.40 7.23 7.05
N TRP A 111 -12.50 7.45 8.36
CA TRP A 111 -13.63 7.08 9.20
C TRP A 111 -14.56 8.27 9.39
#